data_AF-A0A925YZR9-F1
#
_entry.id   AF-A0A925YZR9-F1
#
_cell.length_a   1.000
_cell.length_b   1.000
_cell.length_c   1.000
_cell.angle_alpha   90.00
_cell.angle_beta   90.00
_cell.angle_gamma   90.00
#
_symmetry.space_group_name_H-M   'P 1'
#
loop_
_entity.id
_entity.type
_entity.pdbx_description
1 polymer ?
#
loop_
_entity_poly.entity_id
_entity_poly.type
_entity_poly.pdbx_seq_one_letter_code
_entity_poly.pdbx_strand_id
1 'polypeptide(L)'
;MSKKLFFNIFKFIVFLGFGIFLLWLIMRNVDEDQKAEIKESFLHANYWWVLLSVAIGILSHVLRAVKWKMMLEPLGKSPRLLTTFYSVMIGYLVNMAIPRLGEVTRCGILQRYEKIPFDKSLGTLVVERSIDLLSLI
;
A
#
# COMPACT_ATOMS: atom_id res chain seq x y z
N MET A 1 -21.25 26.15 -8.28
CA MET A 1 -20.37 25.01 -7.91
C MET A 1 -19.21 25.55 -7.09
N SER A 2 -18.90 25.00 -5.91
CA SER A 2 -17.77 25.51 -5.11
C SER A 2 -16.45 25.29 -5.87
N LYS A 3 -15.53 26.27 -5.87
CA LYS A 3 -14.22 26.15 -6.56
C LYS A 3 -13.47 24.87 -6.18
N LYS A 4 -13.66 24.40 -4.94
CA LYS A 4 -13.10 23.16 -4.41
C LYS A 4 -13.69 21.90 -5.06
N LEU A 5 -15.01 21.88 -5.31
CA LEU A 5 -15.66 20.74 -5.98
C LEU A 5 -15.20 20.61 -7.42
N PHE A 6 -15.12 21.72 -8.16
CA PHE A 6 -14.59 21.74 -9.53
C PHE A 6 -13.17 21.17 -9.60
N PHE A 7 -12.28 21.64 -8.72
CA PHE A 7 -10.89 21.19 -8.69
C PHE A 7 -10.76 19.69 -8.37
N ASN A 8 -11.59 19.17 -7.46
CA ASN A 8 -11.61 17.74 -7.13
C ASN A 8 -12.08 16.89 -8.30
N ILE A 9 -13.14 17.31 -9.00
CA ILE A 9 -13.67 16.60 -10.18
C ILE A 9 -12.62 16.61 -11.30
N PHE A 10 -12.00 17.76 -11.56
CA PHE A 10 -10.95 17.88 -12.56
C PHE A 10 -9.77 16.94 -12.24
N LYS A 11 -9.29 16.95 -10.99
CA LYS A 11 -8.23 16.04 -10.52
C LYS A 11 -8.62 14.59 -10.76
N PHE A 12 -9.85 14.20 -10.39
CA PHE A 12 -10.35 12.84 -10.59
C PHE A 12 -10.35 12.44 -12.08
N ILE A 13 -10.88 13.30 -12.97
CA ILE A 13 -10.91 13.04 -14.41
C ILE A 13 -9.49 12.89 -14.98
N VAL A 14 -8.56 13.74 -14.56
CA VAL A 14 -7.16 13.66 -15.00
C VAL A 14 -6.52 12.33 -14.59
N PHE A 15 -6.65 11.93 -13.32
CA PHE A 15 -6.08 10.65 -12.86
C PHE A 15 -6.76 9.44 -13.50
N LEU A 16 -8.09 9.48 -13.66
CA LEU A 16 -8.84 8.40 -14.32
C LEU A 16 -8.46 8.29 -15.80
N GLY A 17 -8.42 9.42 -16.50
CA GLY A 17 -8.01 9.49 -17.91
C GLY A 17 -6.58 9.03 -18.12
N PHE A 18 -5.66 9.38 -17.21
CA PHE A 18 -4.29 8.88 -17.23
C PHE A 18 -4.24 7.36 -17.04
N GLY A 19 -5.03 6.81 -16.12
CA GLY A 19 -5.14 5.35 -15.94
C GLY A 19 -5.65 4.64 -17.20
N ILE A 20 -6.72 5.16 -17.82
CA ILE A 20 -7.26 4.63 -19.08
C ILE A 20 -6.23 4.73 -20.21
N PHE A 21 -5.51 5.84 -20.31
CA PHE A 21 -4.46 6.04 -21.30
C PHE A 21 -3.34 5.00 -21.14
N LEU A 22 -2.87 4.74 -19.91
CA LEU A 22 -1.87 3.71 -19.65
C LEU A 22 -2.38 2.30 -20.02
N LEU A 23 -3.63 1.97 -19.68
CA LEU A 23 -4.24 0.69 -20.08
C LEU A 23 -4.32 0.54 -21.60
N TRP A 24 -4.74 1.59 -22.30
CA TRP A 24 -4.74 1.60 -23.77
C TRP A 24 -3.33 1.44 -24.35
N LEU A 25 -2.34 2.12 -23.77
CA LEU A 25 -0.95 2.05 -24.22
C LEU A 25 -0.36 0.65 -24.07
N ILE A 26 -0.75 -0.09 -23.03
CA ILE A 26 -0.38 -1.49 -22.83
C ILE A 26 -1.15 -2.38 -23.83
N MET A 27 -2.47 -2.24 -23.92
CA MET A 27 -3.34 -3.12 -24.71
C MET A 27 -3.17 -2.95 -26.23
N ARG A 28 -2.70 -1.80 -26.71
CA ARG A 28 -2.50 -1.57 -28.16
C ARG A 28 -1.42 -2.47 -28.78
N ASN A 29 -0.52 -2.99 -27.95
CA ASN A 29 0.59 -3.87 -28.38
C ASN A 29 0.27 -5.35 -28.15
N VAL A 30 -0.97 -5.68 -27.77
CA VAL A 30 -1.41 -7.06 -27.49
C VAL A 30 -2.16 -7.58 -28.71
N ASP A 31 -1.68 -8.68 -29.28
CA ASP A 31 -2.28 -9.31 -30.46
C ASP A 31 -3.60 -10.02 -30.13
N GLU A 32 -4.42 -10.31 -31.14
CA GLU A 32 -5.74 -10.96 -30.95
C GLU A 32 -5.63 -12.33 -30.27
N ASP A 33 -4.58 -13.10 -30.59
CA ASP A 33 -4.32 -14.40 -29.96
C ASP A 33 -4.00 -14.25 -28.46
N GLN A 34 -3.20 -13.25 -28.10
CA GLN A 34 -2.88 -12.94 -26.69
C GLN A 34 -4.12 -12.46 -25.93
N LYS A 35 -5.00 -11.68 -26.56
CA LYS A 35 -6.28 -11.28 -25.95
C LYS A 35 -7.17 -12.50 -25.69
N ALA A 36 -7.20 -13.46 -26.62
CA ALA A 36 -7.93 -14.70 -26.45
C ALA A 36 -7.38 -15.52 -25.27
N GLU A 37 -6.06 -15.68 -25.18
CA GLU A 37 -5.38 -16.38 -24.09
C GLU A 37 -5.63 -15.74 -22.72
N ILE A 38 -5.59 -14.40 -22.64
CA ILE A 38 -5.94 -13.66 -21.42
C ILE A 38 -7.39 -13.98 -21.02
N LYS A 39 -8.33 -13.92 -21.96
CA LYS A 39 -9.74 -14.20 -21.69
C LYS A 39 -9.94 -15.64 -21.22
N GLU A 40 -9.29 -16.60 -21.88
CA GLU A 40 -9.32 -18.02 -21.51
C GLU A 40 -8.80 -18.21 -20.07
N SER A 41 -7.67 -17.56 -19.75
CA SER A 41 -7.06 -17.59 -18.42
C SER A 41 -8.01 -17.08 -17.34
N PHE A 42 -8.75 -15.99 -17.58
CA PHE A 42 -9.77 -15.51 -16.65
C PHE A 42 -10.98 -16.44 -16.52
N LEU A 43 -11.38 -17.12 -17.58
CA LEU A 43 -12.52 -18.05 -17.56
C LEU A 43 -12.22 -19.34 -16.80
N HIS A 44 -11.00 -19.87 -16.96
CA HIS A 44 -10.59 -21.14 -16.37
C HIS A 44 -9.74 -21.00 -15.10
N ALA A 45 -9.41 -19.77 -14.69
CA ALA A 45 -8.69 -19.52 -13.44
C ALA A 45 -9.42 -20.14 -12.25
N ASN A 46 -8.66 -20.84 -11.41
CA ASN A 46 -9.17 -21.27 -10.12
C ASN A 46 -9.14 -20.10 -9.13
N TYR A 47 -10.26 -19.39 -9.02
CA TYR A 47 -10.45 -18.25 -8.13
C TYR A 47 -10.29 -18.59 -6.64
N TRP A 48 -10.31 -19.87 -6.25
CA TRP A 48 -9.98 -20.27 -4.88
C TRP A 48 -8.56 -19.84 -4.51
N TRP A 49 -7.59 -20.04 -5.40
CA TRP A 49 -6.21 -19.63 -5.18
C TRP A 49 -6.04 -18.11 -5.18
N VAL A 50 -6.82 -17.41 -6.00
CA VAL A 50 -6.86 -15.94 -5.99
C VAL A 50 -7.34 -15.44 -4.62
N LEU A 51 -8.49 -15.95 -4.14
CA LEU A 51 -9.04 -15.58 -2.84
C LEU A 51 -8.09 -15.91 -1.70
N LEU A 52 -7.49 -17.11 -1.73
CA LEU A 52 -6.52 -17.54 -0.72
C LEU A 52 -5.28 -16.63 -0.71
N SER A 53 -4.75 -16.27 -1.89
CA SER A 53 -3.60 -15.35 -1.99
C SER A 53 -3.92 -13.96 -1.44
N VAL A 54 -5.12 -13.43 -1.72
CA VAL A 54 -5.60 -12.15 -1.18
C VAL A 54 -5.74 -12.23 0.34
N ALA A 55 -6.33 -13.31 0.86
CA ALA A 55 -6.49 -13.51 2.30
C ALA A 55 -5.14 -13.58 3.02
N ILE A 56 -4.19 -14.38 2.51
CA ILE A 56 -2.83 -14.48 3.03
C ILE A 56 -2.10 -13.14 2.93
N GLY A 57 -2.26 -12.41 1.82
CA GLY A 57 -1.67 -11.08 1.61
C GLY A 57 -2.17 -10.07 2.65
N ILE A 58 -3.48 -10.00 2.87
CA ILE A 58 -4.08 -9.13 3.89
C ILE A 58 -3.57 -9.53 5.28
N LEU A 59 -3.59 -10.83 5.61
CA LEU A 59 -3.09 -11.34 6.89
C LEU A 59 -1.62 -10.95 7.11
N SER A 60 -0.79 -11.10 6.08
CA SER A 60 0.62 -10.70 6.09
C SER A 60 0.78 -9.21 6.42
N HIS A 61 -0.08 -8.33 5.90
CA HIS A 61 -0.05 -6.91 6.23
C HIS A 61 -0.59 -6.59 7.63
N VAL A 62 -1.61 -7.32 8.10
CA VAL A 62 -2.09 -7.22 9.48
C VAL A 62 -0.98 -7.60 10.46
N LEU A 63 -0.26 -8.69 10.22
CA LEU A 63 0.86 -9.12 11.06
C LEU A 63 1.98 -8.08 11.10
N ARG A 64 2.30 -7.43 9.98
CA ARG A 64 3.25 -6.31 9.96
C ARG A 64 2.77 -5.12 10.80
N ALA A 65 1.48 -4.81 10.77
CA ALA A 65 0.91 -3.75 11.59
C ALA A 65 0.95 -4.11 13.09
N VAL A 66 0.68 -5.37 13.45
CA VAL A 66 0.83 -5.88 14.83
C VAL A 66 2.28 -5.77 15.28
N LYS A 67 3.24 -6.28 14.47
CA LYS A 67 4.69 -6.19 14.76
C LYS A 67 5.10 -4.74 15.05
N TRP A 68 4.70 -3.81 14.18
CA TRP A 68 5.10 -2.42 14.34
C TRP A 68 4.43 -1.76 15.56
N LYS A 69 3.18 -2.14 15.88
CA LYS A 69 2.54 -1.73 17.13
C LYS A 69 3.35 -2.20 18.34
N MET A 70 3.77 -3.47 18.38
CA MET A 70 4.60 -4.03 19.46
C MET A 70 5.93 -3.29 19.62
N MET A 71 6.57 -2.88 18.52
CA MET A 71 7.81 -2.09 18.58
C MET A 71 7.63 -0.70 19.20
N LEU A 72 6.41 -0.16 19.21
CA LEU A 72 6.09 1.14 19.81
C LEU A 72 5.75 1.02 21.30
N GLU A 73 5.40 -0.16 21.80
CA GLU A 73 5.02 -0.38 23.20
C GLU A 73 6.13 -0.03 24.21
N PRO A 74 7.42 -0.40 23.99
CA PRO A 74 8.52 0.01 24.86
C PRO A 74 8.72 1.53 24.95
N LEU A 75 8.18 2.29 23.98
CA LEU A 75 8.21 3.75 23.97
C LEU A 75 7.00 4.36 24.71
N GLY A 76 6.19 3.54 25.38
CA GLY A 76 4.97 3.96 26.05
C GLY A 76 3.85 4.37 25.08
N LYS A 77 3.88 3.87 23.84
CA LYS A 77 2.90 4.20 22.79
C LYS A 77 2.19 2.93 22.33
N SER A 78 0.85 2.94 22.36
CA SER A 78 0.04 1.83 21.86
C SER A 78 -1.00 2.35 20.86
N PRO A 79 -0.62 2.55 19.59
CA PRO A 79 -1.57 2.99 18.57
C PRO A 79 -2.64 1.94 18.31
N ARG A 80 -3.80 2.37 17.81
CA ARG A 80 -4.84 1.44 17.37
C ARG A 80 -4.33 0.59 16.21
N LEU A 81 -4.59 -0.72 16.25
CA LEU A 81 -4.15 -1.65 15.20
C LEU A 81 -4.65 -1.23 13.81
N LEU A 82 -5.90 -0.77 13.71
CA LEU A 82 -6.48 -0.28 12.46
C LEU A 82 -5.70 0.91 11.89
N THR A 83 -5.33 1.89 12.73
CA THR A 83 -4.56 3.05 12.28
C THR A 83 -3.16 2.63 11.82
N THR A 84 -2.52 1.72 12.55
CA THR A 84 -1.21 1.16 12.17
C THR A 84 -1.31 0.37 10.86
N PHE A 85 -2.38 -0.41 10.66
CA PHE A 85 -2.65 -1.16 9.44
C PHE A 85 -2.86 -0.23 8.24
N TYR A 86 -3.72 0.79 8.35
CA TYR A 86 -3.92 1.75 7.27
C TYR A 86 -2.65 2.56 6.99
N SER A 87 -1.88 2.91 8.02
CA SER A 87 -0.57 3.54 7.86
C SER A 87 0.35 2.67 7.00
N VAL A 88 0.50 1.39 7.35
CA VAL A 88 1.28 0.40 6.57
C VAL A 88 0.79 0.32 5.13
N MET A 89 -0.52 0.23 4.91
CA MET A 89 -1.10 0.11 3.57
C MET A 89 -0.87 1.35 2.70
N ILE A 90 -1.06 2.54 3.26
CA ILE A 90 -0.74 3.79 2.56
C ILE A 90 0.77 3.85 2.28
N GLY A 91 1.62 3.39 3.19
CA GLY A 91 3.05 3.26 2.95
C GLY A 91 3.39 2.40 1.74
N TYR A 92 2.77 1.21 1.61
CA TYR A 92 2.95 0.36 0.43
C TYR A 92 2.47 1.03 -0.85
N LEU A 93 1.32 1.69 -0.82
CA LEU A 93 0.80 2.44 -1.97
C LEU A 93 1.76 3.56 -2.40
N VAL A 94 2.30 4.32 -1.44
CA VAL A 94 3.27 5.39 -1.73
C VAL A 94 4.56 4.81 -2.29
N ASN A 95 5.04 3.67 -1.78
CA ASN A 95 6.23 3.01 -2.32
C ASN A 95 6.07 2.55 -3.78
N MET A 96 4.84 2.28 -4.25
CA MET A 96 4.58 1.99 -5.67
C MET A 96 4.75 3.24 -6.56
N ALA A 97 4.49 4.43 -6.02
CA ALA A 97 4.63 5.69 -6.76
C ALA A 97 6.04 6.28 -6.65
N ILE A 98 6.58 6.33 -5.43
CA ILE A 98 7.91 6.88 -5.13
C ILE A 98 8.63 5.91 -4.20
N PRO A 99 9.70 5.23 -4.66
CA PRO A 99 10.44 4.29 -3.85
C PRO A 99 10.89 4.90 -2.52
N ARG A 100 10.74 4.14 -1.43
CA ARG A 100 11.17 4.48 -0.05
C ARG A 100 10.41 5.61 0.63
N LEU A 101 9.56 6.37 -0.07
CA LEU A 101 8.77 7.45 0.55
C LEU A 101 7.65 6.91 1.47
N GLY A 102 7.22 5.68 1.26
CA GLY A 102 6.18 5.03 2.07
C GLY A 102 6.55 4.86 3.53
N GLU A 103 7.84 4.69 3.81
CA GLU A 103 8.38 4.55 5.16
C GLU A 103 8.24 5.84 5.99
N VAL A 104 8.59 6.97 5.37
CA VAL A 104 8.38 8.31 5.95
C VAL A 104 6.88 8.60 6.10
N THR A 105 6.10 8.23 5.09
CA THR A 105 4.64 8.46 5.08
C THR A 105 3.94 7.74 6.23
N ARG A 106 4.33 6.50 6.53
CA ARG A 106 3.80 5.72 7.65
C ARG A 106 3.97 6.44 8.99
N CYS A 107 5.16 6.98 9.24
CA CYS A 107 5.48 7.72 10.46
C CYS A 107 4.66 9.02 10.55
N GLY A 108 4.51 9.74 9.44
CA GLY A 108 3.66 10.94 9.37
C GLY A 108 2.18 10.67 9.66
N ILE A 109 1.65 9.52 9.21
CA ILE A 109 0.27 9.11 9.51
C ILE A 109 0.10 8.84 11.02
N LEU A 110 1.01 8.09 11.65
CA LEU A 110 0.95 7.87 13.10
C LEU A 110 1.08 9.17 13.89
N GLN A 111 1.92 10.11 13.45
CA GLN A 111 2.01 11.43 14.06
C GLN A 111 0.69 12.20 13.96
N ARG A 112 0.03 12.16 12.79
CA ARG A 112 -1.22 12.89 12.56
C ARG A 112 -2.38 12.33 13.38
N TYR A 113 -2.58 11.01 13.37
CA TYR A 113 -3.78 10.35 13.89
C TYR A 113 -3.60 9.77 15.30
N GLU A 114 -2.42 9.26 15.65
CA GLU A 114 -2.14 8.64 16.96
C GLU A 114 -1.22 9.52 17.85
N LYS A 115 -0.82 10.71 17.36
CA LYS A 115 0.04 11.67 18.06
C LYS A 115 1.39 11.08 18.53
N ILE A 116 1.88 10.09 17.80
CA ILE A 116 3.20 9.50 18.06
C ILE A 116 4.26 10.41 17.45
N PRO A 117 5.29 10.84 18.21
CA PRO A 117 6.37 11.65 17.65
C PRO A 117 7.03 10.98 16.44
N PHE A 118 7.31 11.78 15.41
CA PHE A 118 7.84 11.30 14.14
C PHE A 118 9.22 10.65 14.31
N ASP A 119 10.10 11.29 15.07
CA ASP A 119 11.43 10.80 15.44
C ASP A 119 11.38 9.43 16.13
N LYS A 120 10.43 9.22 17.05
CA LYS A 120 10.25 7.96 17.77
C LYS A 120 9.78 6.83 16.85
N SER A 121 8.80 7.11 16.00
CA SER A 121 8.28 6.14 15.02
C SER A 121 9.27 5.85 13.89
N LEU A 122 10.09 6.83 13.50
CA LEU A 122 11.18 6.63 12.55
C LEU A 122 12.30 5.78 13.16
N GLY A 123 12.62 5.98 14.45
CA GLY A 123 13.59 5.16 15.16
C GLY A 123 13.22 3.68 15.19
N THR A 124 11.94 3.35 15.41
CA THR A 124 11.49 1.96 15.36
C THR A 124 11.59 1.36 13.95
N LEU A 125 11.38 2.15 12.91
CA LEU A 125 11.58 1.69 11.53
C LEU A 125 13.06 1.34 11.26
N VAL A 126 14.01 2.17 11.70
CA VAL A 126 15.44 1.88 11.51
C VAL A 126 15.81 0.56 12.18
N VAL A 127 15.34 0.35 13.42
CA VAL A 127 15.53 -0.93 14.13
C VAL A 127 14.89 -2.09 13.37
N GLU A 128 13.67 -1.91 12.86
CA GLU A 128 12.97 -2.91 12.05
C GLU A 128 13.82 -3.33 10.85
N ARG A 129 14.36 -2.36 10.09
CA ARG A 129 15.18 -2.62 8.90
C ARG A 129 16.50 -3.30 9.24
N SER A 130 17.15 -2.88 10.32
CA SER A 130 18.39 -3.52 10.77
C SER A 130 18.16 -4.98 11.13
N ILE A 131 17.09 -5.30 11.85
CA ILE A 131 16.74 -6.68 12.21
C ILE A 131 16.38 -7.48 10.95
N ASP A 132 15.58 -6.91 10.04
CA ASP A 132 15.19 -7.59 8.79
C ASP A 132 16.44 -7.91 7.93
N LEU A 133 17.43 -7.00 7.87
CA LEU A 133 18.70 -7.23 7.17
C LEU A 133 19.54 -8.33 7.83
N LEU A 134 19.63 -8.33 9.16
CA LEU A 134 20.35 -9.38 9.90
C LEU A 134 19.70 -10.75 9.77
N SER A 135 18.37 -10.80 9.67
CA SER A 135 17.62 -12.06 9.53
C SER A 135 17.73 -12.68 8.14
N LEU A 136 18.16 -11.89 7.15
CA LEU A 136 18.31 -12.31 5.76
C LEU A 136 19.70 -12.90 5.47
N ILE A 137 20.69 -12.61 6.32
CA ILE A 137 22.06 -13.16 6.26
C ILE A 137 22.10 -14.51 6.97
#